data_AF-A0AAD4LTU7-F1
#
_entry.id   AF-A0AAD4LTU7-F1
#
_cell.length_a   1.000
_cell.length_b   1.000
_cell.length_c   1.000
_cell.angle_alpha   90.00
_cell.angle_beta   90.00
_cell.angle_gamma   90.00
#
_symmetry.space_group_name_H-M   'P 1'
#
loop_
_entity.id
_entity.type
_entity.pdbx_description
1 polymer ?
#
loop_
_entity_poly.entity_id
_entity_poly.type
_entity_poly.pdbx_seq_one_letter_code
_entity_poly.pdbx_strand_id
1 'polypeptide(L)'
;MGTVRSPKPIIGIPQLSHFFSRTENLRLLTRAFLNFNCQPCIFFRPTGDEMIGYRHSIWLSWCELTNQQLSFMVQICNQLSPILFKLKAFSIYANSGEQWLQDGTDPVEWLGLFRPFTAVETLYVSKDLGPHVAPALEDLSRDPAMAVLPELRQVQFESSQEISVNQFVTTRHELSGFGHPLTMEYDKNFIWFEVI
;
A
#
# COMPACT_ATOMS: atom_id res chain seq x y z
N MET A 1 -32.88 -13.35 -4.89
CA MET A 1 -32.48 -12.18 -5.71
C MET A 1 -30.99 -12.30 -5.95
N GLY A 2 -30.56 -12.50 -7.20
CA GLY A 2 -29.13 -12.55 -7.53
C GLY A 2 -28.58 -11.14 -7.67
N THR A 3 -27.56 -10.78 -6.91
CA THR A 3 -26.82 -9.52 -7.08
C THR A 3 -26.05 -9.58 -8.39
N VAL A 4 -26.47 -8.78 -9.37
CA VAL A 4 -25.74 -8.62 -10.64
C VAL A 4 -24.46 -7.86 -10.32
N ARG A 5 -23.31 -8.53 -10.36
CA ARG A 5 -22.00 -7.87 -10.24
C ARG A 5 -21.80 -6.98 -11.46
N SER A 6 -21.67 -5.67 -11.25
CA SER A 6 -21.29 -4.73 -12.29
C SER A 6 -19.91 -5.11 -12.85
N PRO A 7 -19.69 -4.94 -14.18
CA PRO A 7 -18.43 -5.31 -14.80
C PRO A 7 -17.28 -4.51 -14.18
N LYS A 8 -16.18 -5.21 -13.85
CA LYS A 8 -14.99 -4.59 -13.27
C LYS A 8 -14.32 -3.71 -14.35
N PRO A 9 -14.20 -2.39 -14.14
CA PRO A 9 -13.59 -1.49 -15.10
C PRO A 9 -12.11 -1.85 -15.28
N ILE A 10 -11.66 -1.85 -16.55
CA ILE A 10 -10.26 -2.13 -16.93
C ILE A 10 -9.62 -0.78 -17.26
N ILE A 11 -8.65 -0.35 -16.46
CA ILE A 11 -7.82 0.81 -16.78
C ILE A 11 -6.58 0.31 -17.52
N GLY A 12 -6.45 0.63 -18.80
CA GLY A 12 -5.24 0.36 -19.57
C GLY A 12 -4.36 1.60 -19.68
N ILE A 13 -3.18 1.59 -19.06
CA ILE A 13 -2.13 2.61 -19.22
C ILE A 13 -0.83 1.93 -19.69
N PRO A 14 -0.83 1.25 -20.85
CA PRO A 14 0.31 0.44 -21.30
C PRO A 14 1.59 1.26 -21.50
N GLN A 15 1.47 2.57 -21.71
CA GLN A 15 2.60 3.47 -21.90
C GLN A 15 3.23 3.96 -20.58
N LEU A 16 2.60 3.69 -19.43
CA LEU A 16 3.07 4.20 -18.14
C LEU A 16 4.42 3.57 -17.79
N SER A 17 4.52 2.25 -17.81
CA SER A 17 5.78 1.54 -17.55
C SER A 17 6.92 2.03 -18.46
N HIS A 18 6.61 2.28 -19.74
CA HIS A 18 7.57 2.80 -20.70
C HIS A 18 8.00 4.25 -20.41
N PHE A 19 7.06 5.14 -20.09
CA PHE A 19 7.36 6.50 -19.64
C PHE A 19 8.30 6.49 -18.44
N PHE A 20 7.96 5.68 -17.42
CA PHE A 20 8.74 5.59 -16.20
C PHE A 20 10.15 4.99 -16.43
N SER A 21 10.29 4.04 -17.37
CA SER A 21 11.58 3.44 -17.67
C SER A 21 12.60 4.42 -18.26
N ARG A 22 12.13 5.51 -18.87
CA ARG A 22 12.97 6.51 -19.55
C ARG A 22 13.42 7.66 -18.66
N THR A 23 12.79 7.87 -17.50
CA THR A 23 13.15 8.98 -16.63
C THR A 23 14.20 8.53 -15.62
N GLU A 24 15.44 9.01 -15.75
CA GLU A 24 16.55 8.64 -14.86
C GLU A 24 16.25 8.91 -13.38
N ASN A 25 15.52 9.98 -13.08
CA ASN A 25 15.13 10.35 -11.72
C ASN A 25 14.26 9.29 -11.03
N LEU A 26 13.55 8.46 -11.80
CA LEU A 26 12.70 7.41 -11.25
C LEU A 26 13.49 6.20 -10.74
N ARG A 27 14.76 6.06 -11.14
CA ARG A 27 15.66 5.01 -10.62
C ARG A 27 16.05 5.24 -9.18
N LEU A 28 15.92 6.47 -8.69
CA LEU A 28 16.28 6.87 -7.32
C LEU A 28 15.11 6.78 -6.33
N LEU A 29 13.94 6.37 -6.81
CA LEU A 29 12.75 6.21 -5.97
C LEU A 29 12.92 5.03 -5.03
N THR A 30 12.86 5.32 -3.74
CA THR A 30 12.92 4.30 -2.69
C THR A 30 11.68 4.29 -1.83
N ARG A 31 10.82 5.32 -1.94
CA ARG A 31 9.61 5.42 -1.13
C ARG A 31 8.39 5.74 -1.99
N ALA A 32 7.27 5.10 -1.68
CA ALA A 32 5.97 5.49 -2.20
C ALA A 32 4.95 5.72 -1.09
N PHE A 33 4.01 6.61 -1.36
CA PHE A 33 2.92 6.97 -0.46
C PHE A 33 1.63 6.77 -1.24
N LEU A 34 0.70 5.98 -0.72
CA LEU A 34 -0.64 5.84 -1.24
C LEU A 34 -1.57 6.61 -0.31
N ASN A 35 -2.19 7.67 -0.82
CA ASN A 35 -3.10 8.51 -0.06
C ASN A 35 -4.50 8.37 -0.64
N PHE A 36 -5.47 8.12 0.24
CA PHE A 36 -6.87 7.99 -0.12
C PHE A 36 -7.77 9.18 0.30
N ASN A 37 -7.27 10.15 1.09
CA ASN A 37 -8.02 11.18 1.83
C ASN A 37 -8.94 12.14 1.05
N CYS A 38 -8.93 12.13 -0.27
CA CYS A 38 -9.77 12.97 -1.15
C CYS A 38 -9.85 12.33 -2.54
N GLN A 39 -8.66 12.11 -3.12
CA GLN A 39 -8.47 11.48 -4.41
C GLN A 39 -7.36 10.46 -4.25
N PRO A 40 -7.62 9.17 -4.53
CA PRO A 40 -6.59 8.16 -4.47
C PRO A 40 -5.42 8.54 -5.38
N CYS A 41 -4.25 8.67 -4.76
CA CYS A 41 -3.04 9.08 -5.45
C CYS A 41 -1.83 8.35 -4.89
N ILE A 42 -0.88 8.09 -5.78
CA ILE A 42 0.42 7.54 -5.42
C ILE A 42 1.51 8.59 -5.63
N PHE A 43 2.22 8.90 -4.55
CA PHE A 43 3.38 9.78 -4.57
C PHE A 43 4.66 8.96 -4.51
N PHE A 44 5.69 9.44 -5.20
CA PHE A 44 7.02 8.86 -5.14
C PHE A 44 8.02 9.85 -4.59
N ARG A 45 8.91 9.37 -3.72
CA ARG A 45 9.99 10.17 -3.15
C ARG A 45 11.36 9.54 -3.46
N PRO A 46 12.33 10.33 -3.97
CA PRO A 46 13.71 9.89 -4.12
C PRO A 46 14.39 9.66 -2.78
N THR A 47 15.46 8.87 -2.80
CA THR A 47 16.36 8.67 -1.65
C THR A 47 17.11 9.95 -1.29
N GLY A 48 17.21 10.27 0.00
CA GLY A 48 18.06 11.36 0.51
C GLY A 48 17.45 12.78 0.42
N ASP A 49 16.20 12.91 -0.02
CA ASP A 49 15.48 14.19 -0.03
C ASP A 49 14.61 14.29 1.23
N GLU A 50 15.17 14.86 2.30
CA GLU A 50 14.47 14.99 3.60
C GLU A 50 13.59 16.25 3.69
N MET A 51 13.71 17.22 2.77
CA MET A 51 13.09 18.53 3.03
C MET A 51 12.23 19.16 1.94
N ILE A 52 12.29 18.85 0.63
CA ILE A 52 11.51 19.68 -0.32
C ILE A 52 10.91 18.88 -1.48
N GLY A 53 9.67 18.41 -1.28
CA GLY A 53 8.70 18.18 -2.35
C GLY A 53 8.59 16.73 -2.87
N TYR A 54 7.35 16.25 -3.00
CA TYR A 54 7.07 15.05 -3.79
C TYR A 54 7.34 15.38 -5.26
N ARG A 55 8.32 14.68 -5.85
CA ARG A 55 8.73 15.01 -7.23
C ARG A 55 7.77 14.45 -8.29
N HIS A 56 7.07 13.37 -7.97
CA HIS A 56 6.22 12.66 -8.94
C HIS A 56 4.97 12.13 -8.22
N SER A 57 3.80 12.43 -8.78
CA SER A 57 2.52 11.94 -8.31
C SER A 57 1.65 11.48 -9.47
N ILE A 58 0.91 10.41 -9.23
CA ILE A 58 -0.16 9.97 -10.13
C ILE A 58 -1.46 10.20 -9.38
N TRP A 59 -2.27 11.10 -9.92
CA TRP A 59 -3.59 11.42 -9.41
C TRP A 59 -4.63 10.67 -10.21
N LEU A 60 -5.61 10.12 -9.52
CA LEU A 60 -6.82 9.63 -10.16
C LEU A 60 -7.88 10.72 -10.08
N SER A 61 -8.09 11.41 -11.20
CA SER A 61 -9.25 12.28 -11.34
C SER A 61 -10.49 11.40 -11.44
N TRP A 62 -11.28 11.29 -10.38
CA TRP A 62 -12.50 10.49 -10.37
C TRP A 62 -13.77 11.32 -10.15
N CYS A 63 -14.80 10.95 -10.92
CA CYS A 63 -16.20 11.18 -10.60
C CYS A 63 -16.80 9.82 -10.16
N GLU A 64 -17.39 9.77 -8.96
CA GLU A 64 -18.45 8.83 -8.52
C GLU A 64 -18.12 7.36 -8.14
N LEU A 65 -16.87 6.90 -8.16
CA LEU A 65 -16.54 5.48 -7.87
C LEU A 65 -16.22 5.16 -6.40
N THR A 66 -17.15 5.46 -5.48
CA THR A 66 -16.92 5.41 -4.03
C THR A 66 -16.52 4.02 -3.49
N ASN A 67 -16.94 2.92 -4.14
CA ASN A 67 -16.79 1.57 -3.57
C ASN A 67 -15.74 0.69 -4.28
N GLN A 68 -15.08 1.18 -5.34
CA GLN A 68 -14.13 0.39 -6.14
C GLN A 68 -12.69 0.90 -6.05
N GLN A 69 -12.44 1.85 -5.15
CA GLN A 69 -11.20 2.61 -5.12
C GLN A 69 -9.95 1.73 -4.96
N LEU A 70 -9.97 0.82 -4.00
CA LEU A 70 -8.86 -0.12 -3.79
C LEU A 70 -8.66 -1.00 -5.02
N SER A 71 -9.74 -1.57 -5.55
CA SER A 71 -9.75 -2.41 -6.75
C SER A 71 -9.06 -1.75 -7.96
N PHE A 72 -9.22 -0.43 -8.13
CA PHE A 72 -8.51 0.33 -9.15
C PHE A 72 -7.05 0.61 -8.79
N MET A 73 -6.76 0.96 -7.54
CA MET A 73 -5.39 1.13 -7.08
C MET A 73 -4.56 -0.14 -7.29
N VAL A 74 -5.15 -1.31 -7.04
CA VAL A 74 -4.56 -2.61 -7.37
C VAL A 74 -4.18 -2.70 -8.85
N GLN A 75 -5.09 -2.30 -9.76
CA GLN A 75 -4.80 -2.33 -11.21
C GLN A 75 -3.67 -1.39 -11.60
N ILE A 76 -3.64 -0.20 -11.01
CA ILE A 76 -2.59 0.81 -11.28
C ILE A 76 -1.26 0.33 -10.73
N CYS A 77 -1.21 -0.15 -9.49
CA CYS A 77 0.00 -0.70 -8.88
C CYS A 77 0.52 -1.90 -9.68
N ASN A 78 -0.36 -2.78 -10.18
CA ASN A 78 0.06 -3.88 -11.04
C ASN A 78 0.71 -3.39 -12.35
N GLN A 79 0.18 -2.34 -12.97
CA GLN A 79 0.80 -1.73 -14.16
C GLN A 79 2.11 -1.00 -13.85
N LEU A 80 2.24 -0.48 -12.63
CA LEU A 80 3.45 0.17 -12.13
C LEU A 80 4.48 -0.83 -11.55
N SER A 81 4.19 -2.14 -11.54
CA SER A 81 5.05 -3.17 -10.96
C SER A 81 6.54 -3.05 -11.34
N PRO A 82 6.93 -2.74 -12.60
CA PRO A 82 8.34 -2.54 -12.97
C PRO A 82 9.07 -1.40 -12.24
N ILE A 83 8.35 -0.52 -11.55
CA ILE A 83 8.91 0.56 -10.74
C ILE A 83 8.78 0.21 -9.25
N LEU A 84 7.61 -0.30 -8.86
CA LEU A 84 7.27 -0.56 -7.46
C LEU A 84 8.14 -1.65 -6.83
N PHE A 85 8.64 -2.60 -7.62
CA PHE A 85 9.47 -3.71 -7.11
C PHE A 85 10.78 -3.25 -6.47
N LYS A 86 11.22 -2.00 -6.69
CA LYS A 86 12.47 -1.45 -6.14
C LYS A 86 12.29 -0.63 -4.87
N LEU A 87 11.03 -0.32 -4.51
CA LEU A 87 10.73 0.52 -3.37
C LEU A 87 11.11 -0.19 -2.08
N LYS A 88 11.73 0.56 -1.17
CA LYS A 88 12.16 0.09 0.14
C LYS A 88 11.19 0.45 1.25
N ALA A 89 10.46 1.56 1.10
CA ALA A 89 9.39 1.94 2.02
C ALA A 89 8.09 2.19 1.27
N PHE A 90 7.00 1.76 1.86
CA PHE A 90 5.66 2.01 1.37
C PHE A 90 4.77 2.46 2.52
N SER A 91 4.05 3.56 2.32
CA SER A 91 3.16 4.12 3.33
C SER A 91 1.77 4.29 2.75
N ILE A 92 0.74 3.88 3.50
CA ILE A 92 -0.65 3.99 3.07
C ILE A 92 -1.43 4.83 4.08
N TYR A 93 -2.21 5.78 3.56
CA TYR A 93 -2.92 6.75 4.36
C TYR A 93 -4.38 6.90 3.92
N ALA A 94 -5.25 6.95 4.92
CA ALA A 94 -6.64 7.37 4.85
C ALA A 94 -6.97 8.28 6.04
N ASN A 95 -8.04 9.06 5.91
CA ASN A 95 -8.59 9.91 6.96
C ASN A 95 -10.01 9.46 7.29
N SER A 96 -10.28 9.30 8.58
CA SER A 96 -11.52 8.88 9.25
C SER A 96 -12.82 9.53 8.76
N GLY A 97 -12.75 10.65 8.04
CA GLY A 97 -13.92 11.38 7.54
C GLY A 97 -14.55 10.79 6.28
N GLU A 98 -13.87 9.88 5.58
CA GLU A 98 -14.32 9.43 4.27
C GLU A 98 -15.04 8.08 4.29
N GLN A 99 -16.19 8.04 3.60
CA GLN A 99 -17.12 6.91 3.60
C GLN A 99 -16.66 5.70 2.77
N TRP A 100 -15.53 5.78 2.04
CA TRP A 100 -15.14 4.75 1.08
C TRP A 100 -14.63 3.45 1.72
N LEU A 101 -14.32 3.45 3.03
CA LEU A 101 -13.96 2.26 3.81
C LEU A 101 -15.15 1.57 4.50
N GLN A 102 -16.36 2.14 4.44
CA GLN A 102 -17.47 1.69 5.30
C GLN A 102 -18.08 0.35 4.88
N ASP A 103 -17.89 -0.13 3.66
CA ASP A 103 -18.55 -1.35 3.17
C ASP A 103 -17.57 -2.36 2.54
N GLY A 104 -16.93 -3.16 3.40
CA GLY A 104 -16.56 -4.52 3.01
C GLY A 104 -15.43 -4.67 2.00
N THR A 105 -14.40 -3.82 2.08
CA THR A 105 -13.16 -4.03 1.32
C THR A 105 -12.61 -5.42 1.62
N ASP A 106 -12.59 -6.29 0.60
CA ASP A 106 -12.14 -7.67 0.71
C ASP A 106 -10.64 -7.70 1.08
N PRO A 107 -10.23 -8.42 2.14
CA PRO A 107 -8.82 -8.63 2.47
C PRO A 107 -7.96 -9.04 1.26
N VAL A 108 -8.53 -9.80 0.32
CA VAL A 108 -7.85 -10.22 -0.91
C VAL A 108 -7.44 -9.04 -1.79
N GLU A 109 -8.20 -7.94 -1.81
CA GLU A 109 -7.83 -6.75 -2.58
C GLU A 109 -6.62 -6.03 -1.98
N TRP A 110 -6.49 -6.00 -0.65
CA TRP A 110 -5.29 -5.48 0.01
C TRP A 110 -4.06 -6.32 -0.34
N LEU A 111 -4.19 -7.64 -0.42
CA LEU A 111 -3.11 -8.50 -0.88
C LEU A 111 -2.75 -8.23 -2.35
N GLY A 112 -3.77 -8.03 -3.19
CA GLY A 112 -3.58 -7.58 -4.57
C GLY A 112 -2.80 -6.27 -4.65
N LEU A 113 -3.03 -5.34 -3.71
CA LEU A 113 -2.33 -4.06 -3.66
C LEU A 113 -0.86 -4.25 -3.30
N PHE A 114 -0.54 -5.13 -2.35
CA PHE A 114 0.83 -5.38 -1.89
C PHE A 114 1.68 -6.19 -2.86
N ARG A 115 1.07 -6.96 -3.76
CA ARG A 115 1.78 -7.86 -4.69
C ARG A 115 2.93 -7.22 -5.47
N PRO A 116 2.82 -5.98 -6.00
CA PRO A 116 3.88 -5.35 -6.78
C PRO A 116 5.09 -4.87 -5.95
N PHE A 117 4.99 -4.86 -4.62
CA PHE A 117 5.93 -4.20 -3.71
C PHE A 117 6.95 -5.17 -3.10
N THR A 118 7.64 -5.94 -3.95
CA THR A 118 8.41 -7.09 -3.46
C THR A 118 9.65 -6.73 -2.64
N ALA A 119 10.29 -5.58 -2.88
CA ALA A 119 11.47 -5.15 -2.14
C ALA A 119 11.18 -4.23 -0.95
N VAL A 120 9.90 -4.02 -0.59
CA VAL A 120 9.54 -3.16 0.52
C VAL A 120 9.98 -3.80 1.83
N GLU A 121 10.79 -3.06 2.56
CA GLU A 121 11.34 -3.43 3.87
C GLU A 121 10.52 -2.78 5.00
N THR A 122 9.97 -1.59 4.77
CA THR A 122 9.16 -0.87 5.75
C THR A 122 7.77 -0.57 5.19
N LEU A 123 6.74 -1.07 5.86
CA LEU A 123 5.34 -0.74 5.60
C LEU A 123 4.80 0.14 6.73
N TYR A 124 4.23 1.29 6.36
CA TYR A 124 3.48 2.14 7.28
C TYR A 124 2.00 2.15 6.89
N VAL A 125 1.11 2.07 7.88
CA VAL A 125 -0.33 2.08 7.70
C VAL A 125 -0.93 3.12 8.66
N SER A 126 -1.70 4.07 8.12
CA SER A 126 -2.39 5.06 8.95
C SER A 126 -3.48 4.42 9.81
N LYS A 127 -3.90 5.15 10.85
CA LYS A 127 -4.87 4.70 11.84
C LYS A 127 -6.16 4.16 11.25
N ASP A 128 -6.69 4.85 10.25
CA ASP A 128 -7.99 4.50 9.68
C ASP A 128 -7.93 3.27 8.77
N LEU A 129 -6.74 2.90 8.30
CA LEU A 129 -6.54 1.71 7.47
C LEU A 129 -6.13 0.47 8.26
N GLY A 130 -5.63 0.66 9.48
CA GLY A 130 -5.17 -0.43 10.33
C GLY A 130 -6.17 -1.60 10.44
N PRO A 131 -7.44 -1.36 10.80
CA PRO A 131 -8.46 -2.41 10.91
C PRO A 131 -8.73 -3.19 9.61
N HIS A 132 -8.39 -2.63 8.45
CA HIS A 132 -8.64 -3.25 7.14
C HIS A 132 -7.41 -3.96 6.59
N VAL A 133 -6.23 -3.38 6.81
CA VAL A 133 -4.95 -3.94 6.35
C VAL A 133 -4.49 -5.08 7.25
N ALA A 134 -4.68 -4.97 8.57
CA ALA A 134 -4.20 -5.98 9.51
C ALA A 134 -4.79 -7.38 9.26
N PRO A 135 -6.11 -7.56 9.07
CA PRO A 135 -6.66 -8.88 8.72
C PRO A 135 -6.08 -9.46 7.42
N ALA A 136 -5.84 -8.62 6.41
CA ALA A 136 -5.22 -9.06 5.17
C ALA A 136 -3.78 -9.56 5.42
N LEU A 137 -3.00 -8.86 6.23
CA LEU A 137 -1.67 -9.34 6.63
C LEU A 137 -1.74 -10.64 7.43
N GLU A 138 -2.71 -10.80 8.33
CA GLU A 138 -2.90 -12.05 9.09
C GLU A 138 -3.25 -13.23 8.17
N ASP A 139 -4.03 -13.01 7.11
CA ASP A 139 -4.37 -14.07 6.16
C ASP A 139 -3.16 -14.56 5.35
N LEU A 140 -2.11 -13.74 5.16
CA LEU A 140 -0.86 -14.18 4.52
C LEU A 140 -0.14 -15.28 5.29
N SER A 141 -0.35 -15.34 6.61
CA SER A 141 0.21 -16.41 7.43
C SER A 141 -0.41 -17.76 7.17
N ARG A 142 -1.65 -17.77 6.66
CA ARG A 142 -2.43 -19.00 6.47
C ARG A 142 -2.13 -19.67 5.14
N ASP A 143 -1.75 -18.89 4.13
CA ASP A 143 -1.38 -19.40 2.81
C ASP A 143 -0.04 -18.81 2.32
N PRO A 144 1.07 -19.55 2.49
CA PRO A 144 2.39 -19.13 2.00
C PRO A 144 2.43 -18.91 0.48
N ALA A 145 1.53 -19.52 -0.31
CA ALA A 145 1.47 -19.29 -1.74
C ALA A 145 0.97 -17.88 -2.09
N MET A 146 0.33 -17.20 -1.14
CA MET A 146 -0.10 -15.81 -1.25
C MET A 146 0.95 -14.81 -0.74
N ALA A 147 2.15 -15.25 -0.37
CA ALA A 147 3.18 -14.39 0.21
C ALA A 147 3.45 -13.14 -0.65
N VAL A 148 3.12 -11.98 -0.09
CA VAL A 148 3.47 -10.65 -0.61
C VAL A 148 4.50 -10.00 0.30
N LEU A 149 5.19 -8.98 -0.21
CA LEU A 149 6.21 -8.21 0.53
C LEU A 149 7.37 -9.06 1.11
N PRO A 150 7.99 -9.99 0.36
CA PRO A 150 9.00 -10.92 0.92
C PRO A 150 10.11 -10.24 1.73
N GLU A 151 10.54 -9.04 1.35
CA GLU A 151 11.60 -8.30 2.04
C GLU A 151 11.15 -7.53 3.29
N LEU A 152 9.88 -7.60 3.68
CA LEU A 152 9.33 -6.82 4.80
C LEU A 152 10.01 -7.14 6.13
N ARG A 153 10.54 -6.11 6.78
CA ARG A 153 11.26 -6.15 8.06
C ARG A 153 10.61 -5.30 9.12
N GLN A 154 9.79 -4.32 8.73
CA GLN A 154 9.17 -3.41 9.67
C GLN A 154 7.75 -3.09 9.23
N VAL A 155 6.80 -3.25 10.16
CA VAL A 155 5.42 -2.80 9.98
C VAL A 155 5.09 -1.80 11.07
N GLN A 156 4.63 -0.63 10.66
CA GLN A 156 4.23 0.46 11.54
C GLN A 156 2.74 0.72 11.36
N PHE A 157 2.00 0.66 12.45
CA PHE A 157 0.62 1.12 12.49
C PHE A 157 0.57 2.40 13.31
N GLU A 158 0.05 3.46 12.70
CA GLU A 158 -0.47 4.57 13.47
C GLU A 158 -1.75 4.05 14.12
N SER A 159 -1.84 3.99 15.44
CA SER A 159 -3.08 3.52 16.07
C SER A 159 -3.20 4.00 17.50
N SER A 160 -4.44 4.29 17.92
CA SER A 160 -4.79 4.47 19.33
C SER A 160 -5.25 3.18 20.00
N GLN A 161 -5.42 2.10 19.25
CA GLN A 161 -5.88 0.78 19.72
C GLN A 161 -4.87 -0.31 19.33
N GLU A 162 -4.76 -1.36 20.12
CA GLU A 162 -3.92 -2.52 19.77
C GLU A 162 -4.55 -3.25 18.59
N ILE A 163 -3.97 -3.08 17.40
CA ILE A 163 -4.33 -3.83 16.21
C ILE A 163 -3.45 -5.08 16.22
N SER A 164 -4.06 -6.26 16.33
CA SER A 164 -3.29 -7.51 16.33
C SER A 164 -2.89 -7.89 14.91
N VAL A 165 -1.57 -7.94 14.67
CA VAL A 165 -0.94 -8.63 13.53
C VAL A 165 0.04 -9.69 14.04
N ASN A 166 -0.25 -10.24 15.22
CA ASN A 166 0.67 -11.10 15.94
C ASN A 166 0.89 -12.43 15.19
N GLN A 167 -0.15 -13.00 14.56
CA GLN A 167 0.04 -14.26 13.83
C GLN A 167 0.92 -14.03 12.59
N PHE A 168 0.81 -12.87 11.95
CA PHE A 168 1.66 -12.42 10.85
C PHE A 168 3.11 -12.34 11.28
N VAL A 169 3.40 -11.64 12.38
CA VAL A 169 4.76 -11.50 12.92
C VAL A 169 5.33 -12.86 13.32
N THR A 170 4.58 -13.68 14.05
CA THR A 170 5.03 -15.02 14.49
C THR A 170 5.28 -15.95 13.30
N THR A 171 4.34 -16.04 12.37
CA THR A 171 4.46 -16.93 11.20
C THR A 171 5.62 -16.48 10.31
N ARG A 172 5.80 -15.17 10.11
CA ARG A 172 6.98 -14.63 9.42
C ARG A 172 8.26 -15.08 10.09
N HIS A 173 8.34 -14.95 11.40
CA HIS A 173 9.52 -15.35 12.17
C HIS A 173 9.82 -16.86 12.01
N GLU A 174 8.79 -17.71 12.08
CA GLU A 174 8.92 -19.17 11.92
C GLU A 174 9.31 -19.58 10.49
N LEU A 175 8.73 -18.95 9.47
CA LEU A 175 9.07 -19.20 8.07
C LEU A 175 10.45 -18.65 7.70
N SER A 176 10.90 -17.60 8.39
CA SER A 176 12.17 -16.92 8.14
C SER A 176 13.39 -17.65 8.69
N GLY A 177 13.42 -18.99 8.64
CA GLY A 177 14.62 -19.79 8.95
C GLY A 177 15.90 -19.36 8.20
N PHE A 178 15.80 -18.41 7.26
CA PHE A 178 16.89 -17.72 6.55
C PHE A 178 16.71 -16.19 6.37
N GLY A 179 15.78 -15.53 7.06
CA GLY A 179 15.34 -14.14 6.78
C GLY A 179 15.47 -13.14 7.93
N HIS A 180 15.34 -11.85 7.60
CA HIS A 180 15.44 -10.75 8.56
C HIS A 180 14.24 -10.72 9.54
N PRO A 181 14.46 -10.44 10.83
CA PRO A 181 13.37 -10.36 11.81
C PRO A 181 12.40 -9.23 11.46
N LEU A 182 11.10 -9.48 11.69
CA LEU A 182 10.06 -8.49 11.51
C LEU A 182 9.83 -7.73 12.83
N THR A 183 10.02 -6.42 12.80
CA THR A 183 9.72 -5.51 13.92
C THR A 183 8.35 -4.86 13.72
N MET A 184 7.54 -4.87 14.77
CA MET A 184 6.27 -4.14 14.81
C MET A 184 6.41 -2.92 15.72
N GLU A 185 5.98 -1.76 15.22
CA GLU A 185 5.95 -0.52 16.01
C GLU A 185 4.58 0.15 15.91
N TYR A 186 4.17 0.75 17.03
CA TYR A 186 2.98 1.60 17.09
C TYR A 186 3.44 3.03 17.22
N ASP A 187 3.23 3.83 16.19
CA ASP A 187 3.56 5.25 16.24
C ASP A 187 2.38 6.02 16.83
N LYS A 188 2.64 6.69 17.96
CA LYS A 188 1.65 7.51 18.68
C LYS A 188 1.78 9.01 18.38
N ASN A 189 2.86 9.44 17.73
CA ASN A 189 3.27 10.83 17.64
C ASN A 189 3.54 11.29 16.20
N PHE A 190 2.94 10.63 15.20
CA PHE A 190 3.15 11.04 13.82
C PHE A 190 2.49 12.40 13.55
N ILE A 191 3.30 13.43 13.31
CA ILE A 191 2.84 14.77 12.97
C ILE A 191 2.90 14.93 11.45
N TRP A 192 1.76 15.22 10.85
CA TRP A 192 1.67 15.53 9.43
C TRP A 192 2.33 16.88 9.12
N PHE A 193 3.20 16.91 8.12
CA PHE A 193 3.38 18.13 7.35
C PHE A 193 2.21 18.18 6.35
N GLU A 194 1.27 19.10 6.58
CA GLU A 194 0.26 19.43 5.56
C GLU A 194 1.00 19.79 4.27
N VAL A 195 0.76 18.99 3.24
CA VAL A 195 1.26 19.24 1.89
C VAL A 195 0.23 20.18 1.27
N ILE A 196 0.53 21.48 1.34
CA ILE A 196 -0.23 22.54 0.65
C ILE A 196 -0.09 22.37 -0.86
#